data_AF-A0A6B9N3P0-F1
#
_entry.id   AF-A0A6B9N3P0-F1
#
_cell.length_a   1.000
_cell.length_b   1.000
_cell.length_c   1.000
_cell.angle_alpha   90.00
_cell.angle_beta   90.00
_cell.angle_gamma   90.00
#
_symmetry.space_group_name_H-M   'P 1'
#
loop_
_entity.id
_entity.type
_entity.pdbx_description
1 polymer ?
#
loop_
_entity_poly.entity_id
_entity_poly.type
_entity_poly.pdbx_seq_one_letter_code
_entity_poly.pdbx_strand_id
1 'polypeptide(L)'
;LYVMGTWWRDIIREAAFEGQHTSVVQEGLRLGMILFIVSEVMFFFAFFWAFFTSSLTPVFNIGGVWPPVGIEVISPWGLPLLNTILLLSSGATVTWAHHAIVGGL
;
A
#
# COMPACT_ATOMS: atom_id res chain seq x y z
N LEU A 1 -10.39 17.19 2.60
CA LEU A 1 -9.75 17.31 1.26
C LEU A 1 -9.11 18.68 1.05
N TYR A 2 -9.82 19.80 1.33
CA TYR A 2 -9.26 21.15 1.18
C TYR A 2 -7.88 21.32 1.84
N VAL A 3 -7.74 20.96 3.12
CA VAL A 3 -6.47 21.07 3.88
C VAL A 3 -5.33 20.29 3.22
N MET A 4 -5.56 19.03 2.84
CA MET A 4 -4.53 18.21 2.19
C MET A 4 -4.15 18.77 0.82
N GLY A 5 -5.13 19.23 0.04
CA GLY A 5 -4.89 19.82 -1.28
C GLY A 5 -4.10 21.12 -1.19
N THR A 6 -4.41 22.01 -0.25
CA THR A 6 -3.65 23.24 -0.05
C THR A 6 -2.25 22.97 0.51
N TRP A 7 -2.11 22.01 1.42
CA TRP A 7 -0.82 21.64 1.98
C TRP A 7 0.11 21.07 0.90
N TRP A 8 -0.33 20.08 0.13
CA TRP A 8 0.51 19.50 -0.93
C TRP A 8 0.85 20.50 -2.03
N ARG A 9 -0.08 21.43 -2.35
CA ARG A 9 0.23 22.54 -3.25
C ARG A 9 1.41 23.36 -2.74
N ASP A 10 1.45 23.68 -1.45
CA ASP A 10 2.51 24.50 -0.89
C ASP A 10 3.84 23.74 -0.80
N ILE A 11 3.82 22.43 -0.49
CA ILE A 11 5.04 21.57 -0.59
C ILE A 11 5.60 21.56 -2.03
N ILE A 12 4.73 21.45 -3.05
CA ILE A 12 5.18 21.51 -4.45
C ILE A 12 5.81 22.87 -4.76
N ARG A 13 5.30 23.96 -4.18
CA ARG A 13 5.87 25.30 -4.38
C ARG A 13 7.24 25.45 -3.74
N GLU A 14 7.37 25.02 -2.49
CA GLU A 14 8.63 24.99 -1.74
C GLU A 14 9.71 24.20 -2.49
N ALA A 15 9.31 23.07 -3.10
CA ALA A 15 10.20 22.21 -3.87
C ALA A 15 10.60 22.80 -5.24
N ALA A 16 9.62 23.20 -6.05
CA ALA A 16 9.83 23.49 -7.48
C ALA A 16 10.17 24.96 -7.78
N PHE A 17 9.69 25.90 -6.98
CA PHE A 17 9.85 27.34 -7.26
C PHE A 17 10.74 28.06 -6.26
N GLU A 18 10.83 27.59 -5.01
CA GLU A 18 11.59 28.25 -3.95
C GLU A 18 12.95 27.58 -3.66
N GLY A 19 13.17 26.36 -4.17
CA GLY A 19 14.45 25.66 -4.04
C GLY A 19 14.79 25.18 -2.63
N GLN A 20 13.79 25.04 -1.74
CA GLN A 20 14.01 24.71 -0.33
C GLN A 20 14.38 23.23 -0.10
N HIS A 21 14.16 22.36 -1.09
CA HIS A 21 14.44 20.93 -1.01
C HIS A 21 15.91 20.60 -1.34
N THR A 22 16.82 20.99 -0.44
CA THR A 22 18.24 20.59 -0.48
C THR A 22 18.39 19.06 -0.44
N SER A 23 19.57 18.52 -0.79
CA SER A 23 19.83 17.08 -0.76
C SER A 23 19.52 16.45 0.61
N VAL A 24 19.90 17.11 1.70
CA VAL A 24 19.63 16.67 3.07
C VAL A 24 18.13 16.61 3.36
N VAL A 25 17.36 17.59 2.89
CA VAL A 25 15.90 17.60 3.04
C VAL A 25 15.27 16.44 2.26
N GLN A 26 15.72 16.19 1.02
CA GLN A 26 15.22 15.09 0.20
C GLN A 26 15.53 13.71 0.82
N GLU A 27 16.71 13.53 1.42
CA GLU A 27 17.05 12.33 2.18
C GLU A 27 16.13 12.15 3.39
N GLY A 28 15.85 13.23 4.13
CA GLY A 28 14.89 13.24 5.23
C GLY A 28 13.48 12.85 4.79
N LEU A 29 13.00 13.39 3.67
CA LEU A 29 11.69 13.04 3.10
C LEU A 29 11.64 11.57 2.66
N ARG A 30 12.72 11.04 2.07
CA ARG A 30 12.82 9.62 1.70
C ARG A 30 12.74 8.72 2.92
N LEU A 31 13.49 9.04 3.98
CA LEU A 31 13.43 8.31 5.24
C LEU A 31 12.03 8.38 5.86
N GLY A 32 11.41 9.57 5.86
CA GLY A 32 10.05 9.78 6.35
C GLY A 32 9.04 8.90 5.62
N MET A 33 9.11 8.82 4.28
CA MET A 33 8.23 7.97 3.49
C MET A 33 8.46 6.47 3.76
N ILE A 34 9.72 6.04 3.92
CA ILE A 34 10.02 4.65 4.30
C ILE A 34 9.42 4.32 5.67
N LEU A 35 9.61 5.17 6.68
CA LEU A 35 9.06 4.96 8.02
C LEU A 35 7.53 4.95 8.02
N PHE A 36 6.90 5.83 7.25
CA PHE A 36 5.44 5.84 7.07
C PHE A 36 4.94 4.53 6.45
N ILE A 37 5.57 4.04 5.39
CA ILE A 37 5.22 2.74 4.78
C ILE A 37 5.41 1.60 5.78
N VAL A 38 6.50 1.60 6.55
CA VAL A 38 6.75 0.59 7.58
C VAL A 38 5.65 0.59 8.64
N SER A 39 5.18 1.77 9.07
CA SER A 39 4.04 1.85 10.00
C SER A 39 2.75 1.26 9.42
N GLU A 40 2.48 1.49 8.13
CA GLU A 40 1.31 0.91 7.45
C GLU A 40 1.44 -0.61 7.31
N VAL A 41 2.63 -1.15 7.02
CA VAL A 41 2.87 -2.60 6.99
C VAL A 41 2.59 -3.23 8.36
N MET A 42 3.01 -2.60 9.45
CA MET A 42 2.72 -3.07 10.81
C MET A 42 1.23 -2.98 11.15
N PHE A 43 0.53 -1.95 10.66
CA PHE A 43 -0.92 -1.85 10.77
C PHE A 43 -1.62 -3.03 10.05
N PHE A 44 -1.21 -3.37 8.82
CA PHE A 44 -1.74 -4.55 8.12
C PHE A 44 -1.35 -5.87 8.80
N PHE A 45 -0.16 -5.96 9.39
CA PHE A 45 0.29 -7.13 10.15
C PHE A 45 -0.69 -7.50 11.27
N ALA A 46 -1.28 -6.51 11.96
CA ALA A 46 -2.28 -6.75 13.00
C ALA A 46 -3.55 -7.44 12.46
N PHE A 47 -4.01 -7.08 11.26
CA PHE A 47 -5.16 -7.74 10.62
C PHE A 47 -4.83 -9.16 10.17
N PHE A 48 -3.64 -9.39 9.59
CA PHE A 48 -3.19 -10.74 9.26
C PHE A 48 -3.06 -11.60 10.51
N TRP A 49 -2.51 -11.06 11.60
CA TRP A 49 -2.44 -11.74 12.89
C TRP A 49 -3.81 -12.16 13.39
N ALA A 50 -4.80 -11.26 13.35
CA ALA A 50 -6.18 -11.56 13.74
C ALA A 50 -6.81 -12.64 12.84
N PHE A 51 -6.59 -12.57 11.52
CA PHE A 51 -7.05 -13.56 10.56
C PHE A 51 -6.46 -14.95 10.84
N PHE A 52 -5.14 -15.05 11.01
CA PHE A 52 -4.47 -16.33 11.28
C PHE A 52 -4.86 -16.92 12.62
N THR A 53 -4.96 -16.09 13.67
CA THR A 53 -5.44 -16.53 14.98
C THR A 53 -6.84 -17.16 14.88
N SER A 54 -7.74 -16.52 14.12
CA SER A 54 -9.12 -16.99 13.99
C SER A 54 -9.27 -18.21 13.06
N SER A 55 -8.46 -18.29 12.00
CA SER A 55 -8.55 -19.36 10.98
C SER A 55 -7.76 -20.63 11.34
N LEU A 56 -6.66 -20.51 12.08
CA LEU A 56 -5.84 -21.66 12.50
C LEU A 56 -6.41 -22.37 13.73
N THR A 57 -7.06 -21.63 14.63
CA THR A 57 -7.74 -22.17 15.82
C THR A 57 -9.20 -21.72 15.86
N PRO A 58 -10.05 -22.22 14.94
CA PRO A 58 -11.45 -21.83 14.87
C PRO A 58 -12.20 -22.26 16.12
N VAL A 59 -12.97 -21.34 16.69
CA VAL A 59 -13.74 -21.57 17.92
C VAL A 59 -14.92 -22.51 17.68
N PHE A 60 -15.28 -23.33 18.68
CA PHE A 60 -16.32 -24.35 18.50
C PHE A 60 -17.73 -23.76 18.26
N ASN A 61 -17.99 -22.56 18.75
CA ASN A 61 -19.27 -21.85 18.56
C ASN A 61 -19.55 -21.46 17.10
N ILE A 62 -18.54 -21.48 16.21
CA ILE A 62 -18.70 -21.26 14.75
C ILE A 62 -18.55 -22.55 13.93
N GLY A 63 -18.62 -23.71 14.59
CA GLY A 63 -18.50 -25.03 13.95
C GLY A 63 -17.09 -25.65 14.00
N GLY A 64 -16.11 -24.96 14.60
CA GLY A 64 -14.76 -25.51 14.80
C GLY A 64 -13.98 -25.80 13.52
N VAL A 65 -14.40 -25.21 12.39
CA VAL A 65 -13.79 -25.38 11.06
C VAL A 65 -13.58 -24.03 10.39
N TRP A 66 -12.61 -23.97 9.48
CA TRP A 66 -12.38 -22.82 8.63
C TRP A 66 -12.41 -23.24 7.14
N PRO A 67 -13.18 -22.57 6.28
CA PRO A 67 -14.11 -21.47 6.56
C PRO A 67 -15.28 -21.91 7.47
N PRO A 68 -15.88 -20.97 8.22
CA PRO A 68 -17.06 -21.26 9.04
C PRO A 68 -18.22 -21.81 8.20
N VAL A 69 -19.01 -22.71 8.79
CA VAL A 69 -20.15 -23.35 8.11
C VAL A 69 -21.17 -22.28 7.67
N GLY A 70 -21.62 -22.35 6.42
CA GLY A 70 -22.58 -21.40 5.84
C GLY A 70 -21.96 -20.18 5.17
N ILE A 71 -20.63 -20.04 5.17
CA ILE A 71 -19.94 -19.00 4.40
C ILE A 71 -19.52 -19.53 3.04
N GLU A 72 -20.04 -18.93 1.98
CA GLU A 72 -19.55 -19.15 0.61
C GLU A 72 -18.30 -18.32 0.34
N VAL A 73 -17.21 -18.97 -0.04
CA VAL A 73 -15.92 -18.31 -0.30
C VAL A 73 -15.81 -17.94 -1.78
N ILE A 74 -15.30 -16.74 -2.04
CA ILE A 74 -15.01 -16.28 -3.40
C ILE A 74 -13.87 -17.12 -3.99
N SER A 75 -14.08 -17.69 -5.17
CA SER A 75 -13.03 -18.42 -5.89
C SER A 75 -11.82 -17.51 -6.18
N PRO A 76 -10.59 -17.95 -5.88
CA PRO A 76 -9.40 -17.14 -6.13
C PRO A 76 -9.14 -16.95 -7.63
N TRP A 77 -9.67 -17.81 -8.49
CA TRP A 77 -9.40 -17.84 -9.94
C TRP A 77 -10.21 -16.83 -10.77
N GLY A 78 -11.20 -16.17 -10.17
CA GLY A 78 -12.04 -15.18 -10.84
C GLY A 78 -11.50 -13.75 -10.66
N LEU A 79 -12.34 -12.89 -10.08
CA LEU A 79 -12.01 -11.49 -9.82
C LEU A 79 -10.71 -11.28 -9.00
N PRO A 80 -10.42 -12.07 -7.94
CA PRO A 80 -9.18 -11.89 -7.18
C PRO A 80 -7.90 -12.07 -8.03
N LEU A 81 -7.89 -13.07 -8.93
CA LEU A 81 -6.76 -13.28 -9.86
C LEU A 81 -6.61 -12.12 -10.83
N LEU A 82 -7.72 -11.64 -11.41
CA LEU A 82 -7.69 -10.48 -12.31
C LEU A 82 -7.10 -9.25 -11.61
N ASN A 83 -7.53 -8.95 -10.38
CA ASN A 83 -6.99 -7.84 -9.59
C ASN A 83 -5.48 -8.01 -9.32
N THR A 84 -5.02 -9.23 -9.09
CA THR A 84 -3.58 -9.53 -8.92
C THR A 84 -2.80 -9.21 -10.19
N ILE A 85 -3.30 -9.63 -11.36
CA ILE A 85 -2.69 -9.32 -12.66
C ILE A 85 -2.66 -7.81 -12.92
N LEU A 86 -3.75 -7.10 -12.61
CA LEU A 86 -3.82 -5.64 -12.75
C LEU A 86 -2.78 -4.94 -11.86
N LEU A 87 -2.65 -5.34 -10.60
CA LEU A 87 -1.65 -4.76 -9.69
C LEU A 87 -0.22 -5.04 -10.17
N LEU A 88 0.09 -6.28 -10.57
CA LEU A 88 1.42 -6.64 -11.06
C LEU A 88 1.78 -5.89 -12.35
N SER A 89 0.84 -5.82 -13.30
CA SER A 89 1.04 -5.07 -14.55
C SER A 89 1.20 -3.57 -14.29
N SER A 90 0.44 -2.99 -13.36
CA SER A 90 0.63 -1.60 -12.95
C SER A 90 2.01 -1.33 -12.30
N GLY A 91 2.54 -2.31 -11.57
CA GLY A 91 3.91 -2.27 -11.03
C GLY A 91 4.97 -2.26 -12.12
N ALA A 92 4.79 -3.06 -13.17
CA ALA A 92 5.68 -3.07 -14.33
C ALA A 92 5.62 -1.74 -15.11
N THR A 93 4.43 -1.19 -15.33
CA THR A 93 4.28 0.07 -16.08
C THR A 93 4.82 1.29 -15.32
N VAL A 94 4.65 1.36 -13.98
CA VAL A 94 5.25 2.45 -13.19
C VAL A 94 6.78 2.35 -13.14
N THR A 95 7.32 1.13 -13.08
CA THR A 95 8.78 0.92 -13.14
C THR A 95 9.33 1.40 -14.47
N TRP A 96 8.65 1.11 -15.57
CA TRP A 96 9.02 1.63 -16.88
C TRP A 96 8.94 3.16 -16.94
N ALA A 97 7.85 3.76 -16.45
CA ALA A 97 7.70 5.21 -16.41
C ALA A 97 8.82 5.90 -15.61
N HIS A 98 9.23 5.32 -14.49
CA HIS A 98 10.37 5.80 -13.71
C HIS A 98 11.68 5.77 -14.51
N HIS A 99 11.97 4.65 -15.20
CA HIS A 99 13.16 4.56 -16.07
C HIS A 99 13.12 5.53 -17.25
N ALA A 100 11.94 5.81 -17.82
CA ALA A 100 11.78 6.80 -18.88
C ALA A 100 12.13 8.21 -18.38
N ILE A 101 11.60 8.62 -17.22
CA ILE A 101 11.89 9.93 -16.60
C ILE A 101 13.39 10.07 -16.29
N VAL A 102 14.00 9.04 -15.70
CA VAL A 102 15.45 9.04 -15.41
C VAL A 102 16.29 9.07 -16.70
N GLY A 103 15.81 8.45 -17.77
CA GLY A 103 16.41 8.47 -19.11
C GLY A 103 16.19 9.78 -19.89
N GLY A 104 15.40 10.73 -19.35
CA GLY A 104 15.13 12.02 -19.98
C GLY A 104 14.08 12.01 -21.09
N LEU A 105 13.23 10.98 -21.12
CA LEU A 105 12.00 10.93 -21.94
C LEU A 105 10.82 11.60 -21.22
#